data_AF-D6X851-F1
#
_entry.id   AF-D6X851-F1
#
_cell.length_a   1.000
_cell.length_b   1.000
_cell.length_c   1.000
_cell.angle_alpha   90.00
_cell.angle_beta   90.00
_cell.angle_gamma   90.00
#
_symmetry.space_group_name_H-M   'P 1'
#
loop_
_entity.id
_entity.type
_entity.pdbx_description
1 polymer ?
#
loop_
_entity_poly.entity_id
_entity_poly.type
_entity_poly.pdbx_seq_one_letter_code
_entity_poly.pdbx_strand_id
1 'polypeptide(L)'
;PAQAAGYRYWSFWKSSGGEWTYATEGPATARPADGSVHGFRFSVSEDSGDAATPRTAPDFATICAGTPAKDGTKRIALVIDFGTAPDAPQGETPPARRTACARVAPAATTAEALAQVAKPLRYNSEALLCGIAGYPASSCGDQALPADLPTPGTGSRSAVVTTKEPAGGDGPSVGVYTGIAAVLTLAGAAAWRSRRTPR
;
A
#
# COMPACT_ATOMS: atom_id res chain seq x y z
N PRO A 1 13.01 -21.09 5.90
CA PRO A 1 12.33 -19.78 5.97
C PRO A 1 11.94 -19.32 4.56
N ALA A 2 10.68 -18.94 4.34
CA ALA A 2 10.29 -18.30 3.09
C ALA A 2 10.90 -16.89 3.05
N GLN A 3 11.68 -16.59 2.01
CA GLN A 3 12.21 -15.25 1.78
C GLN A 3 11.04 -14.35 1.33
N ALA A 4 10.95 -13.14 1.87
CA ALA A 4 10.00 -12.14 1.38
C ALA A 4 10.37 -11.79 -0.07
N ALA A 5 9.37 -11.62 -0.92
CA ALA A 5 9.56 -11.12 -2.28
C ALA A 5 9.77 -9.59 -2.33
N GLY A 6 9.64 -8.91 -1.19
CA GLY A 6 9.84 -7.48 -1.01
C GLY A 6 8.84 -6.89 -0.02
N TYR A 7 8.76 -5.56 0.00
CA TYR A 7 7.80 -4.80 0.80
C TYR A 7 6.81 -4.08 -0.11
N ARG A 8 5.55 -4.03 0.31
CA ARG A 8 4.47 -3.35 -0.41
C ARG A 8 4.24 -1.96 0.18
N TYR A 9 4.62 -0.90 -0.53
CA TYR A 9 4.57 0.46 -0.01
C TYR A 9 4.38 1.53 -1.09
N TRP A 10 4.11 2.76 -0.65
CA TRP A 10 4.10 3.96 -1.50
C TRP A 10 5.50 4.56 -1.60
N SER A 11 6.15 4.45 -2.75
CA SER A 11 7.38 5.17 -3.05
C SER A 11 7.08 6.62 -3.47
N PHE A 12 8.02 7.52 -3.18
CA PHE A 12 7.90 8.96 -3.44
C PHE A 12 8.99 9.43 -4.39
N TRP A 13 8.57 10.16 -5.43
CA TRP A 13 9.40 10.53 -6.56
C TRP A 13 9.31 12.02 -6.87
N LYS A 14 10.42 12.59 -7.33
CA LYS A 14 10.50 13.93 -7.92
C LYS A 14 10.71 13.77 -9.41
N SER A 15 10.05 14.58 -10.23
CA SER A 15 10.32 14.59 -11.67
C SER A 15 11.01 15.87 -12.12
N SER A 16 12.00 15.68 -13.00
CA SER A 16 12.66 16.73 -13.77
C SER A 16 12.63 16.33 -15.24
N GLY A 17 12.03 17.14 -16.10
CA GLY A 17 12.00 16.87 -17.54
C GLY A 17 11.31 15.55 -17.96
N GLY A 18 10.40 15.03 -17.13
CA GLY A 18 9.75 13.72 -17.39
C GLY A 18 10.56 12.50 -16.92
N GLU A 19 11.71 12.70 -16.28
CA GLU A 19 12.45 11.63 -15.62
C GLU A 19 12.13 11.59 -14.13
N TRP A 20 12.08 10.40 -13.55
CA TRP A 20 11.81 10.19 -12.13
C TRP A 20 13.11 10.00 -11.34
N THR A 21 13.23 10.68 -10.21
CA THR A 21 14.28 10.47 -9.23
C THR A 21 13.65 10.14 -7.89
N TYR A 22 14.14 9.07 -7.25
CA TYR A 22 13.66 8.67 -5.92
C TYR A 22 13.91 9.81 -4.93
N ALA A 23 12.90 10.17 -4.15
CA ALA A 23 13.04 11.27 -3.20
C ALA A 23 13.90 10.85 -2.00
N THR A 24 14.90 11.66 -1.67
CA THR A 24 15.77 11.47 -0.48
C THR A 24 15.16 11.99 0.82
N GLU A 25 13.96 12.59 0.74
CA GLU A 25 13.20 13.12 1.87
C GLU A 25 11.73 12.71 1.75
N GLY A 26 11.01 12.69 2.87
CA GLY A 26 9.60 12.29 2.89
C GLY A 26 8.63 13.35 2.36
N PRO A 27 7.42 12.96 1.92
CA PRO A 27 6.39 13.89 1.45
C PRO A 27 5.99 14.95 2.50
N ALA A 28 6.08 14.59 3.79
CA ALA A 28 5.75 15.46 4.91
C ALA A 28 6.81 16.54 5.20
N THR A 29 8.01 16.45 4.61
CA THR A 29 9.08 17.44 4.77
C THR A 29 9.37 18.18 3.46
N ALA A 30 9.20 17.50 2.32
CA ALA A 30 9.47 18.05 1.00
C ALA A 30 8.59 19.27 0.70
N ARG A 31 9.22 20.45 0.54
CA ARG A 31 8.58 21.73 0.18
C ARG A 31 9.01 22.17 -1.23
N PRO A 32 8.43 21.60 -2.29
CA PRO A 32 8.81 21.93 -3.66
C PRO A 32 8.39 23.36 -4.07
N ALA A 33 9.02 23.88 -5.11
CA ALA A 33 8.65 25.16 -5.72
C ALA A 33 7.34 25.06 -6.54
N ASP A 34 6.71 26.20 -6.87
CA ASP A 34 5.66 26.24 -7.90
C ASP A 34 6.18 25.60 -9.20
N GLY A 35 5.35 24.85 -9.90
CA GLY A 35 5.77 24.18 -11.13
C GLY A 35 6.35 22.77 -10.95
N SER A 36 6.50 22.29 -9.71
CA SER A 36 7.11 20.97 -9.48
C SER A 36 6.14 19.82 -9.78
N VAL A 37 6.70 18.71 -10.27
CA VAL A 37 5.97 17.46 -10.53
C VAL A 37 6.48 16.38 -9.57
N HIS A 38 5.60 15.89 -8.70
CA HIS A 38 5.90 14.86 -7.71
C HIS A 38 5.02 13.62 -7.95
N GLY A 39 5.58 12.44 -7.68
CA GLY A 39 4.95 11.15 -7.99
C GLY A 39 4.85 10.24 -6.77
N PHE A 40 3.75 9.50 -6.69
CA PHE A 40 3.53 8.44 -5.72
C PHE A 40 3.25 7.15 -6.48
N ARG A 41 4.00 6.09 -6.18
CA ARG A 41 3.83 4.78 -6.82
C ARG A 41 3.67 3.71 -5.75
N PHE A 42 2.56 2.99 -5.80
CA PHE A 42 2.37 1.81 -4.96
C PHE A 42 2.88 0.57 -5.69
N SER A 43 3.81 -0.15 -5.07
CA SER A 43 4.38 -1.37 -5.64
C SER A 43 4.94 -2.30 -4.56
N VAL A 44 5.22 -3.54 -4.95
CA VAL A 44 6.14 -4.41 -4.22
C VAL A 44 7.56 -4.12 -4.69
N SER A 45 8.48 -3.83 -3.77
CA SER A 45 9.90 -3.60 -4.07
C SER A 45 10.77 -4.12 -2.93
N GLU A 46 11.94 -4.68 -3.25
CA GLU A 46 12.85 -5.23 -2.24
C GLU A 46 13.36 -4.14 -1.30
N ASP A 47 13.83 -3.03 -1.87
CA ASP A 47 14.21 -1.82 -1.17
C ASP A 47 13.98 -0.57 -2.05
N SER A 48 14.59 0.57 -1.69
CA SER A 48 14.47 1.82 -2.45
C SER A 48 15.30 1.87 -3.73
N GLY A 49 16.35 1.05 -3.85
CA GLY A 49 17.19 0.93 -5.05
C GLY A 49 16.45 0.30 -6.23
N ASP A 50 15.55 -0.64 -5.93
CA ASP A 50 14.72 -1.35 -6.91
C ASP A 50 13.26 -0.85 -6.93
N ALA A 51 12.99 0.30 -6.32
CA ALA A 51 11.64 0.85 -6.25
C ALA A 51 11.09 1.17 -7.66
N ALA A 52 9.89 0.67 -7.95
CA ALA A 52 9.24 0.99 -9.22
C ALA A 52 8.87 2.48 -9.27
N THR A 53 9.19 3.12 -10.39
CA THR A 53 8.79 4.52 -10.67
C THR A 53 7.31 4.60 -11.06
N PRO A 54 6.67 5.78 -10.94
CA PRO A 54 5.35 6.00 -11.52
C PRO A 54 5.37 5.72 -13.03
N ARG A 55 4.37 4.98 -13.52
CA ARG A 55 4.34 4.46 -14.90
C ARG A 55 4.15 5.54 -15.98
N THR A 56 3.99 6.79 -15.59
CA THR A 56 3.89 7.96 -16.48
C THR A 56 4.60 9.14 -15.85
N ALA A 57 5.20 10.00 -16.66
CA ALA A 57 5.84 11.23 -16.20
C ALA A 57 5.39 12.46 -17.03
N PRO A 58 4.10 12.83 -17.00
CA PRO A 58 3.63 14.02 -17.69
C PRO A 58 4.21 15.29 -17.05
N ASP A 59 4.45 16.32 -17.87
CA ASP A 59 4.98 17.58 -17.38
C ASP A 59 3.95 18.40 -16.58
N PHE A 60 4.46 19.39 -15.85
CA PHE A 60 3.65 20.29 -15.04
C PHE A 60 2.59 21.03 -15.86
N ALA A 61 2.95 21.50 -17.06
CA ALA A 61 2.05 22.28 -17.90
C ALA A 61 0.81 21.45 -18.29
N THR A 62 1.01 20.16 -18.57
CA THR A 62 -0.05 19.20 -18.88
C THR A 62 -0.95 18.96 -17.68
N ILE A 63 -0.39 18.65 -16.51
CA ILE A 63 -1.18 18.33 -15.31
C ILE A 63 -1.93 19.56 -14.78
N CYS A 64 -1.30 20.73 -14.82
CA CYS A 64 -1.81 21.97 -14.22
C CYS A 64 -2.43 22.94 -15.22
N ALA A 65 -2.68 22.54 -16.47
CA ALA A 65 -3.26 23.40 -17.52
C ALA A 65 -4.54 24.13 -17.07
N GLY A 66 -5.40 23.43 -16.31
CA GLY A 66 -6.67 23.98 -15.78
C GLY A 66 -6.54 24.72 -14.45
N THR A 67 -5.34 24.85 -13.88
CA THR A 67 -5.12 25.48 -12.57
C THR A 67 -4.31 26.78 -12.74
N PRO A 68 -4.99 27.94 -12.82
CA PRO A 68 -4.30 29.22 -12.95
C PRO A 68 -3.47 29.51 -11.71
N ALA A 69 -2.34 30.20 -11.93
CA ALA A 69 -1.54 30.77 -10.87
C ALA A 69 -2.38 31.78 -10.06
N LYS A 70 -2.07 31.88 -8.77
CA LYS A 70 -2.70 32.84 -7.87
C LYS A 70 -1.67 33.36 -6.88
N ASP A 71 -1.64 34.66 -6.68
CA ASP A 71 -0.74 35.30 -5.73
C ASP A 71 -0.86 34.70 -4.33
N GLY A 72 0.29 34.57 -3.67
CA GLY A 72 0.38 33.94 -2.34
C GLY A 72 0.15 32.42 -2.34
N THR A 73 0.15 31.76 -3.50
CA THR A 73 0.04 30.30 -3.61
C THR A 73 1.10 29.72 -4.54
N LYS A 74 1.32 28.41 -4.44
CA LYS A 74 2.07 27.61 -5.40
C LYS A 74 1.23 26.44 -5.88
N ARG A 75 1.58 25.89 -7.03
CA ARG A 75 0.99 24.71 -7.64
C ARG A 75 2.00 23.58 -7.65
N ILE A 76 1.52 22.40 -7.28
CA ILE A 76 2.30 21.16 -7.33
C ILE A 76 1.47 20.17 -8.13
N ALA A 77 2.07 19.68 -9.21
CA ALA A 77 1.51 18.62 -10.01
C ALA A 77 1.82 17.27 -9.35
N LEU A 78 0.79 16.43 -9.22
CA LEU A 78 0.86 15.15 -8.55
C LEU A 78 0.47 14.03 -9.49
N VAL A 79 1.34 13.02 -9.60
CA VAL A 79 1.06 11.74 -10.26
C VAL A 79 0.78 10.72 -9.17
N ILE A 80 -0.41 10.11 -9.19
CA ILE A 80 -0.81 9.09 -8.23
C ILE A 80 -1.00 7.78 -8.99
N ASP A 81 -0.04 6.89 -8.83
CA ASP A 81 0.00 5.59 -9.47
C ASP A 81 -0.26 4.49 -8.42
N PHE A 82 -1.50 4.01 -8.38
CA PHE A 82 -1.99 3.06 -7.38
C PHE A 82 -1.44 1.63 -7.49
N GLY A 83 -0.59 1.32 -8.46
CA GLY A 83 -0.18 -0.08 -8.65
C GLY A 83 -0.81 -0.74 -9.88
N THR A 84 -0.39 -1.96 -10.09
CA THR A 84 -0.99 -2.95 -10.98
C THR A 84 -1.62 -4.06 -10.13
N ALA A 85 -2.39 -4.95 -10.74
CA ALA A 85 -2.97 -6.08 -10.00
C ALA A 85 -1.93 -6.92 -9.22
N PRO A 86 -0.71 -7.18 -9.74
CA PRO A 86 0.37 -7.79 -8.95
C PRO A 86 0.84 -7.02 -7.72
N ASP A 87 0.70 -5.69 -7.71
CA ASP A 87 1.08 -4.86 -6.58
C ASP A 87 0.03 -4.87 -5.46
N ALA A 88 -1.20 -5.31 -5.75
CA ALA A 88 -2.33 -5.16 -4.84
C ALA A 88 -2.24 -6.11 -3.64
N PRO A 89 -2.70 -5.68 -2.44
CA PRO A 89 -3.03 -6.61 -1.38
C PRO A 89 -4.08 -7.62 -1.83
N GLN A 90 -4.10 -8.79 -1.21
CA GLN A 90 -5.06 -9.84 -1.54
C GLN A 90 -6.51 -9.33 -1.41
N GLY A 91 -7.31 -9.52 -2.46
CA GLY A 91 -8.72 -9.11 -2.49
C GLY A 91 -8.94 -7.62 -2.78
N GLU A 92 -7.89 -6.82 -2.95
CA GLU A 92 -7.99 -5.42 -3.36
C GLU A 92 -7.72 -5.27 -4.87
N THR A 93 -8.33 -4.25 -5.48
CA THR A 93 -8.07 -3.86 -6.87
C THR A 93 -7.57 -2.43 -6.89
N PRO A 94 -6.39 -2.15 -7.48
CA PRO A 94 -5.87 -0.80 -7.55
C PRO A 94 -6.79 0.12 -8.35
N PRO A 95 -7.08 1.34 -7.87
CA PRO A 95 -7.72 2.36 -8.67
C PRO A 95 -6.92 2.70 -9.94
N ALA A 96 -7.57 3.33 -10.91
CA ALA A 96 -6.88 3.85 -12.07
C ALA A 96 -5.84 4.91 -11.65
N ARG A 97 -4.67 4.87 -12.29
CA ARG A 97 -3.69 5.95 -12.16
C ARG A 97 -4.34 7.28 -12.54
N ARG A 98 -3.99 8.34 -11.84
CA ARG A 98 -4.50 9.69 -12.15
C ARG A 98 -3.49 10.77 -11.80
N THR A 99 -3.69 11.93 -12.37
CA THR A 99 -2.95 13.14 -12.04
C THR A 99 -3.88 14.18 -11.41
N ALA A 100 -3.30 15.09 -10.64
CA ALA A 100 -4.02 16.22 -10.09
C ALA A 100 -3.08 17.40 -9.86
N CYS A 101 -3.60 18.62 -9.98
CA CYS A 101 -2.86 19.83 -9.64
C CYS A 101 -3.37 20.37 -8.30
N ALA A 102 -2.50 20.44 -7.30
CA ALA A 102 -2.80 21.06 -6.02
C ALA A 102 -2.36 22.53 -6.06
N ARG A 103 -3.18 23.46 -5.54
CA ARG A 103 -2.81 24.86 -5.34
C ARG A 103 -2.83 25.19 -3.85
N VAL A 104 -1.66 25.37 -3.26
CA VAL A 104 -1.41 25.37 -1.82
C VAL A 104 -0.60 26.59 -1.37
N ALA A 105 -0.47 26.79 -0.06
CA ALA A 105 0.34 27.87 0.50
C ALA A 105 1.85 27.69 0.14
N PRO A 106 2.65 28.78 0.12
CA PRO A 106 4.05 28.71 -0.33
C PRO A 106 4.91 27.75 0.51
N ALA A 107 4.65 27.66 1.81
CA ALA A 107 5.36 26.78 2.73
C ALA A 107 4.84 25.32 2.76
N ALA A 108 3.78 25.02 1.99
CA ALA A 108 3.14 23.71 2.03
C ALA A 108 4.08 22.59 1.54
N THR A 109 3.96 21.45 2.18
CA THR A 109 4.66 20.20 1.89
C THR A 109 3.96 19.43 0.77
N THR A 110 4.63 18.41 0.24
CA THR A 110 4.02 17.51 -0.75
C THR A 110 2.86 16.72 -0.14
N ALA A 111 2.95 16.34 1.15
CA ALA A 111 1.86 15.69 1.86
C ALA A 111 0.61 16.58 1.96
N GLU A 112 0.77 17.87 2.27
CA GLU A 112 -0.35 18.82 2.29
C GLU A 112 -0.96 19.02 0.90
N ALA A 113 -0.13 19.08 -0.14
CA ALA A 113 -0.59 19.12 -1.53
C ALA A 113 -1.36 17.86 -1.93
N LEU A 114 -0.84 16.68 -1.60
CA LEU A 114 -1.50 15.40 -1.84
C LEU A 114 -2.84 15.32 -1.08
N ALA A 115 -2.85 15.76 0.18
CA ALA A 115 -4.06 15.80 0.98
C ALA A 115 -5.11 16.76 0.40
N GLN A 116 -4.75 17.77 -0.38
CA GLN A 116 -5.75 18.62 -1.03
C GLN A 116 -6.53 17.87 -2.13
N VAL A 117 -5.92 16.88 -2.79
CA VAL A 117 -6.45 16.26 -4.02
C VAL A 117 -6.71 14.75 -3.93
N ALA A 118 -6.38 14.12 -2.80
CA ALA A 118 -6.42 12.66 -2.68
C ALA A 118 -6.71 12.14 -1.26
N LYS A 119 -7.67 12.74 -0.55
CA LYS A 119 -8.12 12.24 0.76
C LYS A 119 -8.96 10.96 0.64
N PRO A 120 -8.97 10.11 1.70
CA PRO A 120 -8.18 10.23 2.92
C PRO A 120 -6.72 9.81 2.70
N LEU A 121 -5.80 10.44 3.43
CA LEU A 121 -4.44 9.93 3.60
C LEU A 121 -4.36 9.16 4.92
N ARG A 122 -3.69 8.01 4.91
CA ARG A 122 -3.42 7.22 6.11
C ARG A 122 -1.91 7.11 6.32
N TYR A 123 -1.47 7.33 7.55
CA TYR A 123 -0.07 7.20 7.96
C TYR A 123 0.05 6.27 9.16
N ASN A 124 1.20 5.60 9.30
CA ASN A 124 1.53 4.86 10.53
C ASN A 124 2.21 5.80 11.55
N SER A 125 2.59 5.25 12.71
CA SER A 125 3.28 5.99 13.78
C SER A 125 4.67 6.50 13.40
N GLU A 126 5.26 5.99 12.32
CA GLU A 126 6.58 6.38 11.79
C GLU A 126 6.47 7.38 10.64
N ALA A 127 5.26 7.93 10.41
CA ALA A 127 4.95 8.85 9.31
C ALA A 127 5.12 8.24 7.91
N LEU A 128 5.12 6.90 7.78
CA LEU A 128 5.03 6.23 6.49
C LEU A 128 3.63 6.44 5.91
N LEU A 129 3.55 6.82 4.63
CA LEU A 129 2.29 6.93 3.91
C LEU A 129 1.76 5.53 3.59
N CYS A 130 0.72 5.14 4.31
CA CYS A 130 0.07 3.83 4.17
C CYS A 130 -0.97 3.79 3.05
N GLY A 131 -1.70 4.89 2.84
CA GLY A 131 -2.83 4.89 1.93
C GLY A 131 -3.17 6.27 1.39
N ILE A 132 -3.62 6.29 0.14
CA ILE A 132 -4.05 7.47 -0.61
C ILE A 132 -5.46 7.19 -1.12
N ALA A 133 -6.40 8.11 -0.92
CA ALA A 133 -7.78 7.98 -1.39
C ALA A 133 -8.43 6.62 -1.03
N GLY A 134 -8.11 6.09 0.15
CA GLY A 134 -8.63 4.81 0.64
C GLY A 134 -7.92 3.55 0.14
N TYR A 135 -6.86 3.67 -0.67
CA TYR A 135 -6.08 2.54 -1.16
C TYR A 135 -4.61 2.58 -0.70
N PRO A 136 -4.04 1.44 -0.29
CA PRO A 136 -4.73 0.22 0.10
C PRO A 136 -5.56 0.45 1.38
N ALA A 137 -6.59 -0.37 1.57
CA ALA A 137 -7.55 -0.18 2.66
C ALA A 137 -6.92 -0.37 4.05
N SER A 138 -6.04 -1.37 4.22
CA SER A 138 -5.49 -1.74 5.54
C SER A 138 -3.97 -1.92 5.57
N SER A 139 -3.32 -2.34 4.48
CA SER A 139 -1.87 -2.61 4.46
C SER A 139 -1.01 -1.35 4.65
N CYS A 140 0.17 -1.45 5.27
CA CYS A 140 1.10 -0.32 5.41
C CYS A 140 2.58 -0.75 5.46
N GLY A 141 3.18 -1.04 4.31
CA GLY A 141 4.57 -1.48 4.27
C GLY A 141 4.74 -2.96 4.59
N ASP A 142 3.70 -3.78 4.38
CA ASP A 142 3.74 -5.21 4.71
C ASP A 142 4.72 -5.96 3.79
N GLN A 143 5.33 -7.01 4.33
CA GLN A 143 6.11 -7.95 3.53
C GLN A 143 5.19 -8.65 2.53
N ALA A 144 5.57 -8.63 1.25
CA ALA A 144 4.95 -9.45 0.24
C ALA A 144 5.58 -10.84 0.28
N LEU A 145 4.81 -11.86 0.64
CA LEU A 145 5.27 -13.24 0.55
C LEU A 145 5.05 -13.76 -0.88
N PRO A 146 5.83 -14.75 -1.35
CA PRO A 146 5.62 -15.36 -2.66
C PRO A 146 4.20 -15.90 -2.87
N ALA A 147 3.51 -16.31 -1.79
CA ALA A 147 2.13 -16.78 -1.83
C ALA A 147 1.10 -15.66 -2.08
N ASP A 148 1.48 -14.39 -1.85
CA ASP A 148 0.61 -13.22 -2.02
C ASP A 148 0.69 -12.64 -3.45
N LEU A 149 1.67 -13.08 -4.24
CA LEU A 149 1.84 -12.62 -5.62
C LEU A 149 0.94 -13.43 -6.55
N PRO A 150 0.36 -12.81 -7.59
CA PRO A 150 -0.42 -13.56 -8.56
C PRO A 150 0.45 -14.62 -9.22
N THR A 151 0.00 -15.88 -9.17
CA THR A 151 0.65 -16.96 -9.89
C THR A 151 0.41 -16.77 -11.38
N PRO A 152 1.45 -16.72 -12.23
CA PRO A 152 1.23 -16.71 -13.67
C PRO A 152 0.58 -18.04 -14.09
N GLY A 153 -0.68 -18.01 -14.53
CA GLY A 153 -1.22 -19.09 -15.37
C GLY A 153 -2.37 -19.97 -14.85
N THR A 154 -3.14 -19.58 -13.82
CA THR A 154 -4.38 -20.32 -13.51
C THR A 154 -5.59 -19.39 -13.61
N GLY A 155 -6.01 -19.12 -14.85
CA GLY A 155 -7.33 -18.56 -15.12
C GLY A 155 -8.39 -19.42 -14.44
N SER A 156 -9.05 -18.83 -13.45
CA SER A 156 -10.14 -19.44 -12.70
C SER A 156 -11.32 -19.67 -13.66
N ARG A 157 -11.35 -20.85 -14.29
CA ARG A 157 -12.54 -21.32 -15.00
C ARG A 157 -13.58 -21.63 -13.94
N SER A 158 -14.57 -20.75 -13.82
CA SER A 158 -15.83 -21.05 -13.14
C SER A 158 -16.35 -22.38 -13.66
N ALA A 159 -16.38 -23.38 -12.79
CA ALA A 159 -16.98 -24.66 -13.10
C ALA A 159 -18.49 -24.45 -13.26
N VAL A 160 -18.96 -24.55 -14.51
CA VAL A 160 -20.38 -24.75 -14.81
C VAL A 160 -20.78 -26.09 -14.20
N VAL A 161 -21.63 -26.04 -13.19
CA VAL A 161 -22.30 -27.19 -12.60
C VAL A 161 -23.14 -27.86 -13.68
N THR A 162 -22.78 -29.09 -14.05
CA THR A 162 -23.66 -29.99 -14.81
C THR A 162 -24.13 -31.08 -13.85
N THR A 163 -25.44 -31.16 -13.67
CA THR A 163 -26.18 -32.06 -12.77
C THR A 163 -26.22 -33.51 -13.27
N LYS A 164 -25.99 -34.46 -12.33
CA LYS A 164 -26.58 -35.84 -12.10
C LYS A 164 -26.77 -36.80 -13.30
N GLU A 165 -26.67 -38.14 -13.23
CA GLU A 165 -26.42 -39.23 -12.26
C GLU A 165 -26.26 -40.53 -13.12
N PRO A 166 -25.89 -41.74 -12.61
CA PRO A 166 -26.86 -42.58 -11.88
C PRO A 166 -26.32 -43.48 -10.74
N ALA A 167 -27.25 -43.82 -9.84
CA ALA A 167 -27.47 -45.12 -9.18
C ALA A 167 -26.61 -45.53 -7.95
N GLY A 168 -27.24 -45.41 -6.78
CA GLY A 168 -27.70 -46.56 -5.98
C GLY A 168 -26.68 -47.30 -5.10
N GLY A 169 -26.85 -47.17 -3.78
CA GLY A 169 -26.25 -48.09 -2.79
C GLY A 169 -26.33 -47.58 -1.35
N ASP A 170 -27.30 -48.10 -0.59
CA ASP A 170 -27.48 -47.93 0.86
C ASP A 170 -26.28 -48.43 1.68
N GLY A 171 -25.94 -47.73 2.78
CA GLY A 171 -25.12 -48.26 3.88
C GLY A 171 -24.59 -47.22 4.88
N PRO A 172 -24.48 -47.53 6.19
CA PRO A 172 -24.61 -46.56 7.27
C PRO A 172 -23.29 -46.03 7.87
N SER A 173 -23.42 -44.88 8.52
CA SER A 173 -22.42 -44.11 9.27
C SER A 173 -21.75 -44.90 10.41
N VAL A 174 -20.42 -45.08 10.37
CA VAL A 174 -19.55 -45.15 11.57
C VAL A 174 -18.09 -44.82 11.19
N GLY A 175 -17.42 -43.98 11.98
CA GLY A 175 -15.98 -43.68 11.86
C GLY A 175 -15.61 -42.40 12.62
N VAL A 176 -15.83 -42.35 13.95
CA VAL A 176 -14.81 -42.55 15.01
C VAL A 176 -13.82 -41.38 15.18
N TYR A 177 -14.11 -40.63 16.25
CA TYR A 177 -13.30 -39.80 17.14
C TYR A 177 -11.77 -39.92 17.13
N THR A 178 -11.08 -38.75 17.26
CA THR A 178 -9.98 -38.39 18.20
C THR A 178 -9.28 -37.12 17.68
N GLY A 179 -8.91 -36.08 18.42
CA GLY A 179 -9.01 -35.79 19.84
C GLY A 179 -8.80 -34.29 20.12
N ILE A 180 -9.40 -33.83 21.22
CA ILE A 180 -9.13 -32.53 21.86
C ILE A 180 -8.13 -32.79 22.99
N ALA A 181 -7.05 -32.03 23.05
CA ALA A 181 -6.31 -31.81 24.30
C ALA A 181 -5.62 -30.44 24.28
N ALA A 182 -5.92 -29.67 25.33
CA ALA A 182 -5.52 -28.30 25.58
C ALA A 182 -4.13 -28.19 26.22
N VAL A 183 -3.46 -27.06 26.04
CA VAL A 183 -2.46 -26.55 26.99
C VAL A 183 -2.60 -25.03 27.11
N LEU A 184 -3.29 -24.60 28.17
CA LEU A 184 -3.09 -23.31 28.84
C LEU A 184 -2.01 -23.51 29.92
N THR A 185 -0.96 -22.70 29.90
CA THR A 185 0.00 -22.34 30.98
C THR A 185 1.28 -21.84 30.27
N LEU A 186 1.76 -20.60 30.41
CA LEU A 186 2.31 -19.96 31.61
C LEU A 186 2.33 -18.44 31.44
N ALA A 187 1.51 -17.73 32.24
CA ALA A 187 1.71 -16.33 32.58
C ALA A 187 1.96 -16.28 34.10
N GLY A 188 3.16 -15.90 34.53
CA GLY A 188 3.47 -15.82 35.96
C GLY A 188 4.95 -15.83 36.31
N ALA A 189 5.72 -14.82 35.90
CA ALA A 189 7.07 -14.60 36.44
C ALA A 189 7.53 -13.14 36.32
N ALA A 190 6.93 -12.21 37.07
CA ALA A 190 7.54 -10.88 37.27
C ALA A 190 7.07 -10.10 38.52
N ALA A 191 6.33 -10.68 39.47
CA ALA A 191 5.75 -9.91 40.58
C ALA A 191 6.38 -10.14 41.98
N TRP A 192 7.46 -10.93 42.10
CA TRP A 192 7.97 -11.36 43.41
C TRP A 192 9.44 -11.00 43.68
N ARG A 193 9.92 -9.85 43.18
CA ARG A 193 11.30 -9.42 43.46
C ARG A 193 11.52 -7.94 43.81
N SER A 194 10.52 -7.25 44.35
CA SER A 194 10.75 -5.90 44.92
C SER A 194 10.16 -5.67 46.32
N ARG A 195 9.59 -6.70 46.96
CA ARG A 195 9.10 -6.58 48.35
C ARG A 195 9.93 -7.44 49.28
N ARG A 196 11.18 -7.04 49.54
CA ARG A 196 11.95 -7.47 50.72
C ARG A 196 13.30 -6.73 50.83
N THR A 197 13.25 -5.50 51.34
CA THR A 197 14.12 -5.08 52.46
C THR A 197 13.58 -3.79 53.09
N PRO A 198 13.12 -3.85 54.36
CA PRO A 198 12.92 -2.69 55.21
C PRO A 198 14.17 -2.39 56.05
N ARG A 199 14.25 -1.11 56.45
CA ARG A 199 15.18 -0.43 57.37
C ARG A 199 16.46 0.13 56.78
#